data_AF-A0A086CIM7-F1
#
_entry.id   AF-A0A086CIM7-F1
#
_cell.length_a   1.000
_cell.length_b   1.000
_cell.length_c   1.000
_cell.angle_alpha   90.00
_cell.angle_beta   90.00
_cell.angle_gamma   90.00
#
_symmetry.space_group_name_H-M   'P 1'
#
loop_
_entity.id
_entity.type
_entity.pdbx_description
1 polymer ?
#
loop_
_entity_poly.entity_id
_entity_poly.type
_entity_poly.pdbx_seq_one_letter_code
_entity_poly.pdbx_strand_id
1 'polypeptide(L)'
;MSHTSPILMPHLTMSSSSDNNRLRLFCGSSNIALAQEIASYLGMDIGPMVRKRFADGELYVQIQESIRGCDVYLIQPCCNPVNDHFMELLIMIDACRRASARQITAVIPYYGYARADRKTAGRESITAKLVANLITEAGAHRVLSMDLHSAQIQGYFDIPFDHIYSTPVLLDYFSTKDLSDLVIVSPDVGGVARARAFAKKLDDAPLAIIDKRRQSHNVAEVMNIIGDVKDKTAVLVDDMIDTAGTITKGANLLREEGARRVYACATHAVFSGPAISRLSSGVLEEVIVTNTIPIPEENCFEQLTVLSVANLLGEAIWRVHEDTSVSSMFR
;
A
#
# COMPACT_ATOMS: atom_id res chain seq x y z
N MET A 1 17.12 47.40 -9.81
CA MET A 1 17.98 46.34 -10.37
C MET A 1 18.48 45.50 -9.22
N SER A 2 17.73 44.46 -8.86
CA SER A 2 18.01 43.57 -7.74
C SER A 2 17.99 42.14 -8.27
N HIS A 3 19.18 41.57 -8.45
CA HIS A 3 19.36 40.19 -8.86
C HIS A 3 18.98 39.24 -7.72
N THR A 4 17.91 38.47 -7.92
CA THR A 4 17.60 37.28 -7.13
C THR A 4 18.15 36.06 -7.87
N SER A 5 19.20 35.46 -7.32
CA SER A 5 19.72 34.16 -7.75
C SER A 5 18.75 33.05 -7.34
N PRO A 6 18.41 32.09 -8.23
CA PRO A 6 17.62 30.93 -7.83
C PRO A 6 18.47 29.94 -7.06
N ILE A 7 17.91 29.41 -5.98
CA ILE A 7 18.47 28.34 -5.16
C ILE A 7 18.46 27.05 -6.00
N LEU A 8 19.65 26.55 -6.28
CA LEU A 8 19.89 25.31 -7.03
C LEU A 8 19.47 24.11 -6.17
N MET A 9 18.48 23.34 -6.61
CA MET A 9 18.22 22.01 -6.05
C MET A 9 19.40 21.08 -6.40
N PRO A 10 19.87 20.22 -5.48
CA PRO A 10 20.94 19.29 -5.78
C PRO A 10 20.42 18.25 -6.78
N HIS A 11 20.84 18.37 -8.04
CA HIS A 11 20.80 17.27 -8.99
C HIS A 11 21.66 16.14 -8.42
N LEU A 12 21.03 15.01 -8.09
CA LEU A 12 21.74 13.74 -7.92
C LEU A 12 22.41 13.40 -9.26
N THR A 13 23.69 13.72 -9.38
CA THR A 13 24.55 13.15 -10.40
C THR A 13 24.73 11.67 -10.06
N MET A 14 23.90 10.81 -10.68
CA MET A 14 24.13 9.38 -10.65
C MET A 14 25.47 9.10 -11.32
N SER A 15 26.47 8.70 -10.53
CA SER A 15 27.72 8.20 -11.07
C SER A 15 27.43 6.96 -11.89
N SER A 16 27.80 6.97 -13.16
CA SER A 16 27.81 5.78 -14.02
C SER A 16 28.89 4.81 -13.54
N SER A 17 28.58 4.06 -12.49
CA SER A 17 29.38 2.92 -12.04
C SER A 17 28.72 1.64 -12.59
N SER A 18 29.56 0.70 -13.02
CA SER A 18 29.21 -0.50 -13.79
C SER A 18 28.22 -1.47 -13.13
N ASP A 19 27.76 -1.21 -11.90
CA ASP A 19 26.87 -2.09 -11.13
C ASP A 19 25.38 -1.86 -11.39
N ASN A 20 25.00 -0.73 -12.00
CA ASN A 20 23.63 -0.47 -12.40
C ASN A 20 23.16 -1.40 -13.55
N ASN A 21 24.08 -2.14 -14.17
CA ASN A 21 23.78 -3.07 -15.26
C ASN A 21 23.08 -4.36 -14.78
N ARG A 22 23.00 -4.60 -13.46
CA ARG A 22 22.47 -5.85 -12.89
C ARG A 22 21.02 -5.76 -12.45
N LEU A 23 20.51 -4.56 -12.17
CA LEU A 23 19.12 -4.37 -11.76
C LEU A 23 18.20 -4.63 -12.96
N ARG A 24 17.19 -5.47 -12.75
CA ARG A 24 16.15 -5.76 -13.74
C ARG A 24 14.78 -5.65 -13.09
N LEU A 25 13.90 -4.88 -13.72
CA LEU A 25 12.55 -4.63 -13.23
C LEU A 25 11.53 -5.28 -14.15
N PHE A 26 10.63 -6.10 -13.60
CA PHE A 26 9.48 -6.63 -14.34
C PHE A 26 8.18 -6.37 -13.58
N CYS A 27 7.08 -6.32 -14.29
CA CYS A 27 5.75 -6.08 -13.73
C CYS A 27 4.75 -7.13 -14.21
N GLY A 28 3.95 -7.68 -13.29
CA GLY A 28 2.81 -8.50 -13.68
C GLY A 28 1.62 -7.64 -14.13
N SER A 29 0.42 -8.22 -14.18
CA SER A 29 -0.78 -7.58 -14.73
C SER A 29 -1.47 -6.61 -13.80
N SER A 30 -1.15 -6.69 -12.51
CA SER A 30 -1.97 -6.09 -11.47
C SER A 30 -1.91 -4.57 -11.41
N ASN A 31 -0.76 -3.94 -11.69
CA ASN A 31 -0.64 -2.48 -11.63
C ASN A 31 0.52 -1.95 -12.49
N ILE A 32 0.31 -1.95 -13.81
CA ILE A 32 1.32 -1.53 -14.79
C ILE A 32 1.68 -0.05 -14.63
N ALA A 33 0.70 0.80 -14.31
CA ALA A 33 0.92 2.25 -14.14
C ALA A 33 1.90 2.54 -13.00
N LEU A 34 1.67 1.97 -11.81
CA LEU A 34 2.62 2.12 -10.68
C LEU A 34 4.01 1.59 -11.03
N ALA A 35 4.11 0.46 -11.74
CA ALA A 35 5.40 -0.07 -12.13
C ALA A 35 6.17 0.85 -13.11
N GLN A 36 5.47 1.51 -14.02
CA GLN A 36 6.07 2.50 -14.93
C GLN A 36 6.56 3.74 -14.18
N GLU A 37 5.80 4.21 -13.19
CA GLU A 37 6.23 5.32 -12.33
C GLU A 37 7.48 4.94 -11.52
N ILE A 38 7.54 3.72 -10.97
CA ILE A 38 8.72 3.20 -10.25
C ILE A 38 9.93 3.10 -11.19
N ALA A 39 9.74 2.58 -12.41
CA ALA A 39 10.79 2.48 -13.41
C ALA A 39 11.34 3.88 -13.79
N SER A 40 10.43 4.84 -13.95
CA SER A 40 10.77 6.24 -14.23
C SER A 40 11.60 6.87 -13.11
N TYR A 41 11.26 6.59 -11.84
CA TYR A 41 12.05 7.03 -10.69
C TYR A 41 13.48 6.45 -10.72
N LEU A 42 13.61 5.18 -11.08
CA LEU A 42 14.89 4.48 -11.19
C LEU A 42 15.69 4.85 -12.46
N GLY A 43 15.11 5.66 -13.35
CA GLY A 43 15.75 6.05 -14.62
C GLY A 43 15.93 4.88 -15.59
N MET A 44 15.02 3.90 -15.59
CA MET A 44 15.10 2.70 -16.43
C MET A 44 13.73 2.28 -17.00
N ASP A 45 13.76 1.35 -17.95
CA ASP A 45 12.55 0.72 -18.48
C ASP A 45 12.19 -0.58 -17.76
N ILE A 46 10.91 -0.96 -17.84
CA ILE A 46 10.46 -2.31 -17.45
C ILE A 46 10.98 -3.30 -18.50
N GLY A 47 11.63 -4.37 -18.04
CA GLY A 47 12.17 -5.42 -18.90
C GLY A 47 11.09 -6.11 -19.74
N PRO A 48 11.41 -6.51 -20.98
CA PRO A 48 10.43 -7.11 -21.88
C PRO A 48 10.02 -8.50 -21.38
N MET A 49 8.70 -8.73 -21.32
CA MET A 49 8.12 -9.99 -20.88
C MET A 49 6.83 -10.26 -21.66
N VAL A 50 6.63 -11.52 -22.06
CA VAL A 50 5.35 -11.99 -22.58
C VAL A 50 4.51 -12.48 -21.42
N ARG A 51 3.30 -11.95 -21.32
CA ARG A 51 2.25 -12.42 -20.43
C ARG A 51 0.98 -12.67 -21.24
N LYS A 52 0.44 -13.87 -21.14
CA LYS A 52 -0.83 -14.21 -21.80
C LYS A 52 -1.60 -15.24 -20.99
N ARG A 53 -2.88 -15.38 -21.32
CA ARG A 53 -3.73 -16.45 -20.82
C ARG A 53 -3.97 -17.45 -21.94
N PHE A 54 -3.86 -18.74 -21.64
CA PHE A 54 -4.32 -19.80 -22.52
C PHE A 54 -5.86 -19.83 -22.55
N ALA A 55 -6.44 -20.56 -23.50
CA ALA A 55 -7.89 -20.58 -23.73
C ALA A 55 -8.69 -21.15 -22.54
N ASP A 56 -8.06 -21.96 -21.70
CA ASP A 56 -8.61 -22.53 -20.47
C ASP A 56 -8.39 -21.67 -19.21
N GLY A 57 -7.71 -20.52 -19.35
CA GLY A 57 -7.44 -19.58 -18.27
C GLY A 57 -6.08 -19.73 -17.60
N GLU A 58 -5.27 -20.74 -17.96
CA GLU A 58 -3.91 -20.89 -17.45
C GLU A 58 -3.04 -19.69 -17.81
N LEU A 59 -2.17 -19.27 -16.89
CA LEU A 59 -1.28 -18.14 -17.07
C LEU A 59 0.05 -18.59 -17.71
N TYR A 60 0.53 -17.80 -18.67
CA TYR A 60 1.83 -17.98 -19.29
C TYR A 60 2.69 -16.74 -19.10
N VAL A 61 3.92 -16.96 -18.64
CA VAL A 61 4.94 -15.92 -18.47
C VAL A 61 6.22 -16.35 -19.17
N GLN A 62 6.84 -15.43 -19.91
CA GLN A 62 8.16 -15.63 -20.49
C GLN A 62 8.96 -14.32 -20.45
N ILE A 63 10.06 -14.31 -19.69
CA ILE A 63 11.06 -13.23 -19.70
C ILE A 63 11.76 -13.21 -21.07
N GLN A 64 11.76 -12.06 -21.76
CA GLN A 64 12.27 -11.94 -23.14
C GLN A 64 13.73 -11.49 -23.23
N GLU A 65 14.39 -11.34 -22.08
CA GLU A 65 15.81 -10.97 -22.01
C GLU A 65 16.59 -11.88 -21.05
N SER A 66 17.91 -11.89 -21.20
CA SER A 66 18.76 -12.61 -20.26
C SER A 66 18.83 -11.89 -18.92
N ILE A 67 18.43 -12.59 -17.87
CA ILE A 67 18.50 -12.14 -16.47
C ILE A 67 19.50 -12.97 -15.64
N ARG A 68 20.35 -13.75 -16.31
CA ARG A 68 21.36 -14.58 -15.65
C ARG A 68 22.30 -13.72 -14.82
N GLY A 69 22.34 -13.96 -13.52
CA GLY A 69 23.18 -13.21 -12.59
C GLY A 69 22.67 -11.79 -12.26
N CYS A 70 21.49 -11.40 -12.74
CA CYS A 70 20.86 -10.11 -12.44
C CYS A 70 20.09 -10.15 -11.11
N ASP A 71 19.82 -8.96 -10.58
CA ASP A 71 18.97 -8.73 -9.41
C ASP A 71 17.60 -8.29 -9.91
N VAL A 72 16.64 -9.19 -9.76
CA VAL A 72 15.32 -9.07 -10.37
C VAL A 72 14.31 -8.59 -9.35
N TYR A 73 13.59 -7.51 -9.68
CA TYR A 73 12.50 -6.95 -8.89
C TYR A 73 11.18 -7.17 -9.65
N LEU A 74 10.23 -7.85 -9.00
CA LEU A 74 8.94 -8.20 -9.59
C LEU A 74 7.84 -7.38 -8.92
N ILE A 75 7.31 -6.37 -9.62
CA ILE A 75 6.21 -5.52 -9.12
C ILE A 75 4.88 -6.21 -9.43
N GLN A 76 4.18 -6.65 -8.38
CA GLN A 76 2.88 -7.31 -8.50
C GLN A 76 2.07 -7.20 -7.20
N PRO A 77 1.27 -6.14 -7.03
CA PRO A 77 0.19 -6.15 -6.04
C PRO A 77 -0.72 -7.38 -6.19
N CYS A 78 -1.03 -8.07 -5.08
CA CYS A 78 -1.96 -9.19 -5.08
C CYS A 78 -3.39 -8.69 -4.80
N CYS A 79 -3.89 -7.77 -5.64
CA CYS A 79 -5.24 -7.21 -5.57
C CYS A 79 -6.24 -8.02 -6.43
N ASN A 80 -7.53 -7.65 -6.43
CA ASN A 80 -8.55 -8.35 -7.22
C ASN A 80 -8.21 -8.38 -8.73
N PRO A 81 -8.34 -9.52 -9.44
CA PRO A 81 -8.59 -10.88 -8.94
C PRO A 81 -7.37 -11.47 -8.22
N VAL A 82 -7.51 -11.69 -6.90
CA VAL A 82 -6.38 -11.97 -6.00
C VAL A 82 -5.63 -13.25 -6.36
N ASN A 83 -6.34 -14.32 -6.69
CA ASN A 83 -5.75 -15.61 -7.01
C ASN A 83 -4.95 -15.58 -8.29
N ASP A 84 -5.46 -14.91 -9.32
CA ASP A 84 -4.79 -14.82 -10.60
C ASP A 84 -3.52 -13.99 -10.49
N HIS A 85 -3.60 -12.82 -9.85
CA HIS A 85 -2.42 -11.97 -9.63
C HIS A 85 -1.37 -12.66 -8.76
N PHE A 86 -1.82 -13.43 -7.77
CA PHE A 86 -0.94 -14.22 -6.92
C PHE A 86 -0.27 -15.36 -7.69
N MET A 87 -1.02 -16.14 -8.47
CA MET A 87 -0.47 -17.20 -9.31
C MET A 87 0.50 -16.64 -10.35
N GLU A 88 0.19 -15.49 -10.95
CA GLU A 88 1.08 -14.80 -11.89
C GLU A 88 2.41 -14.45 -11.23
N LEU A 89 2.40 -13.92 -9.99
CA LEU A 89 3.62 -13.65 -9.21
C LEU A 89 4.46 -14.91 -9.04
N LEU A 90 3.85 -16.02 -8.62
CA LEU A 90 4.58 -17.27 -8.41
C LEU A 90 5.21 -17.80 -9.70
N ILE A 91 4.50 -17.70 -10.83
CA ILE A 91 4.99 -18.10 -12.15
C ILE A 91 6.13 -17.17 -12.60
N MET A 92 6.03 -15.86 -12.35
CA MET A 92 7.11 -14.90 -12.62
C MET A 92 8.37 -15.22 -11.80
N ILE A 93 8.21 -15.53 -10.51
CA ILE A 93 9.32 -15.94 -9.64
C ILE A 93 9.98 -17.22 -10.17
N ASP A 94 9.19 -18.25 -10.48
CA ASP A 94 9.71 -19.53 -11.00
C ASP A 94 10.44 -19.35 -12.34
N ALA A 95 9.88 -18.55 -13.26
CA ALA A 95 10.52 -18.22 -14.53
C ALA A 95 11.89 -17.54 -14.32
N CYS A 96 11.98 -16.58 -13.39
CA CYS A 96 13.23 -15.88 -13.08
C CYS A 96 14.26 -16.81 -12.42
N ARG A 97 13.81 -17.68 -11.51
CA ARG A 97 14.66 -18.68 -10.83
C ARG A 97 15.27 -19.64 -11.84
N ARG A 98 14.46 -20.21 -12.74
CA ARG A 98 14.92 -21.14 -13.79
C ARG A 98 15.83 -20.45 -14.81
N ALA A 99 15.63 -19.16 -15.05
CA ALA A 99 16.51 -18.32 -15.86
C ALA A 99 17.82 -17.92 -15.17
N SER A 100 18.09 -18.43 -13.96
CA SER A 100 19.32 -18.19 -13.19
C SER A 100 19.53 -16.73 -12.77
N ALA A 101 18.45 -16.02 -12.42
CA ALA A 101 18.55 -14.76 -11.67
C ALA A 101 19.40 -14.95 -10.41
N ARG A 102 20.24 -13.96 -10.06
CA ARG A 102 21.02 -14.03 -8.81
C ARG A 102 20.10 -13.87 -7.60
N GLN A 103 19.24 -12.87 -7.64
CA GLN A 103 18.28 -12.56 -6.60
C GLN A 103 16.94 -12.22 -7.22
N ILE A 104 15.87 -12.55 -6.50
CA ILE A 104 14.49 -12.28 -6.89
C ILE A 104 13.80 -11.62 -5.70
N THR A 105 13.49 -10.34 -5.82
CA THR A 105 12.75 -9.58 -4.83
C THR A 105 11.30 -9.44 -5.32
N ALA A 106 10.36 -9.99 -4.56
CA ALA A 106 8.94 -9.78 -4.81
C ALA A 106 8.52 -8.43 -4.22
N VAL A 107 8.20 -7.47 -5.09
CA VAL A 107 7.69 -6.15 -4.72
C VAL A 107 6.17 -6.21 -4.78
N ILE A 108 5.53 -6.25 -3.61
CA ILE A 108 4.09 -6.48 -3.44
C ILE A 108 3.48 -5.26 -2.74
N PRO A 109 3.17 -4.16 -3.46
CA PRO A 109 2.62 -2.93 -2.88
C PRO A 109 1.34 -3.14 -2.08
N TYR A 110 0.50 -4.12 -2.45
CA TYR A 110 -0.63 -4.57 -1.66
C TYR A 110 -0.57 -6.09 -1.45
N TYR A 111 -0.42 -6.51 -0.20
CA TYR A 111 -0.36 -7.92 0.19
C TYR A 111 -1.78 -8.50 0.34
N GLY A 112 -2.27 -9.15 -0.72
CA GLY A 112 -3.52 -9.91 -0.68
C GLY A 112 -3.51 -10.97 0.42
N TYR A 113 -4.69 -11.32 0.93
CA TYR A 113 -4.89 -12.25 2.06
C TYR A 113 -4.33 -11.81 3.42
N ALA A 114 -3.77 -10.59 3.56
CA ALA A 114 -3.20 -10.10 4.82
C ALA A 114 -4.17 -10.10 6.01
N ARG A 115 -5.48 -10.00 5.78
CA ARG A 115 -6.51 -10.02 6.83
C ARG A 115 -6.74 -11.41 7.46
N ALA A 116 -6.32 -12.48 6.80
CA ALA A 116 -6.40 -13.85 7.30
C ALA A 116 -5.06 -14.28 7.92
N ASP A 117 -4.62 -13.53 8.92
CA ASP A 117 -3.31 -13.64 9.57
C ASP A 117 -3.31 -14.47 10.85
N ARG A 118 -4.47 -14.79 11.43
CA ARG A 118 -4.57 -15.62 12.64
C ARG A 118 -5.86 -16.41 12.65
N LYS A 119 -5.93 -17.41 13.53
CA LYS A 119 -7.17 -18.13 13.81
C LYS A 119 -7.97 -17.39 14.87
N THR A 120 -9.15 -16.91 14.51
CA THR A 120 -10.13 -16.33 15.45
C THR A 120 -11.11 -17.39 15.95
N ALA A 121 -11.29 -18.46 15.19
CA ALA A 121 -12.08 -19.62 15.55
C ALA A 121 -11.35 -20.94 15.25
N GLY A 122 -11.90 -22.04 15.75
CA GLY A 122 -11.38 -23.38 15.46
C GLY A 122 -11.51 -23.74 13.99
N ARG A 123 -10.46 -24.35 13.42
CA ARG A 123 -10.39 -24.87 12.03
C ARG A 123 -10.35 -23.82 10.90
N GLU A 124 -9.92 -22.60 11.19
CA GLU A 124 -9.59 -21.59 10.17
C GLU A 124 -8.19 -21.78 9.60
N SER A 125 -7.98 -21.37 8.34
CA SER A 125 -6.66 -21.24 7.72
C SER A 125 -5.98 -19.94 8.15
N ILE A 126 -4.65 -19.91 8.09
CA ILE A 126 -3.87 -18.67 8.17
C ILE A 126 -3.36 -18.40 6.76
N THR A 127 -4.22 -17.86 5.91
CA THR A 127 -3.94 -17.72 4.47
C THR A 127 -2.78 -16.77 4.20
N ALA A 128 -2.58 -15.73 5.04
CA ALA A 128 -1.41 -14.85 4.92
C ALA A 128 -0.08 -15.64 5.08
N LYS A 129 -0.02 -16.64 5.96
CA LYS A 129 1.14 -17.53 6.13
C LYS A 129 1.25 -18.54 4.99
N LEU A 130 0.14 -19.07 4.48
CA LEU A 130 0.16 -19.93 3.29
C LEU A 130 0.76 -19.19 2.08
N VAL A 131 0.33 -17.95 1.84
CA VAL A 131 0.87 -17.09 0.78
C VAL A 131 2.38 -16.86 0.98
N ALA A 132 2.81 -16.57 2.21
CA ALA A 132 4.23 -16.39 2.52
C ALA A 132 5.07 -17.64 2.21
N ASN A 133 4.55 -18.83 2.58
CA ASN A 133 5.20 -20.10 2.28
C ASN A 133 5.36 -20.31 0.77
N LEU A 134 4.30 -20.06 0.00
CA LEU A 134 4.30 -20.28 -1.45
C LEU A 134 5.23 -19.31 -2.19
N ILE A 135 5.30 -18.04 -1.77
CA ILE A 135 6.25 -17.05 -2.33
C ILE A 135 7.69 -17.50 -2.06
N THR A 136 7.96 -17.96 -0.83
CA THR A 136 9.28 -18.46 -0.44
C THR A 136 9.66 -19.71 -1.23
N GLU A 137 8.74 -20.67 -1.34
CA GLU A 137 8.97 -21.95 -2.04
C GLU A 137 9.15 -21.76 -3.56
N ALA A 138 8.40 -20.83 -4.18
CA ALA A 138 8.61 -20.48 -5.58
C ALA A 138 10.05 -19.99 -5.84
N GLY A 139 10.68 -19.37 -4.83
CA GLY A 139 12.09 -19.01 -4.83
C GLY A 139 12.35 -17.50 -4.76
N ALA A 140 11.45 -16.74 -4.14
CA ALA A 140 11.77 -15.37 -3.77
C ALA A 140 12.91 -15.36 -2.73
N HIS A 141 13.83 -14.42 -2.87
CA HIS A 141 14.95 -14.21 -1.96
C HIS A 141 14.66 -13.12 -0.93
N ARG A 142 13.74 -12.21 -1.26
CA ARG A 142 13.32 -11.09 -0.44
C ARG A 142 11.90 -10.68 -0.82
N VAL A 143 11.17 -10.11 0.13
CA VAL A 143 9.88 -9.46 -0.13
C VAL A 143 9.95 -8.00 0.30
N LEU A 144 9.37 -7.13 -0.52
CA LEU A 144 9.13 -5.73 -0.18
C LEU A 144 7.63 -5.50 -0.28
N SER A 145 7.01 -5.04 0.81
CA SER A 145 5.56 -4.76 0.83
C SER A 145 5.24 -3.51 1.62
N MET A 146 4.08 -2.92 1.37
CA MET A 146 3.66 -1.67 1.97
C MET A 146 2.47 -1.86 2.90
N ASP A 147 2.52 -1.20 4.07
CA ASP A 147 1.45 -1.13 5.08
C ASP A 147 0.65 -2.43 5.28
N LEU A 148 1.35 -3.49 5.65
CA LEU A 148 0.75 -4.77 6.03
C LEU A 148 -0.38 -4.56 7.04
N HIS A 149 -1.47 -5.31 6.86
CA HIS A 149 -2.59 -5.33 7.80
C HIS A 149 -2.12 -5.61 9.23
N SER A 150 -1.21 -6.58 9.37
CA SER A 150 -0.50 -6.90 10.61
C SER A 150 1.00 -6.94 10.38
N ALA A 151 1.76 -6.16 11.16
CA ALA A 151 3.21 -6.11 11.05
C ALA A 151 3.89 -7.47 11.31
N GLN A 152 3.21 -8.38 12.03
CA GLN A 152 3.68 -9.73 12.34
C GLN A 152 3.78 -10.64 11.10
N ILE A 153 3.13 -10.29 9.98
CA ILE A 153 3.26 -11.02 8.70
C ILE A 153 4.72 -11.07 8.25
N GLN A 154 5.56 -10.09 8.63
CA GLN A 154 7.01 -10.15 8.41
C GLN A 154 7.62 -11.44 8.96
N GLY A 155 7.18 -11.89 10.15
CA GLY A 155 7.63 -13.13 10.77
C GLY A 155 7.06 -14.41 10.14
N TYR A 156 6.23 -14.31 9.09
CA TYR A 156 5.80 -15.45 8.30
C TYR A 156 6.80 -15.84 7.23
N PHE A 157 7.75 -14.95 6.92
CA PHE A 157 8.81 -15.21 5.96
C PHE A 157 10.09 -15.63 6.69
N ASP A 158 10.73 -16.67 6.17
CA ASP A 158 12.08 -17.10 6.59
C ASP A 158 13.18 -16.40 5.76
N ILE A 159 12.77 -15.54 4.83
CA ILE A 159 13.62 -14.68 3.98
C ILE A 159 13.48 -13.21 4.42
N PRO A 160 14.46 -12.34 4.10
CA PRO A 160 14.37 -10.91 4.39
C PRO A 160 13.06 -10.28 3.89
N PHE A 161 12.49 -9.43 4.74
CA PHE A 161 11.25 -8.71 4.44
C PHE A 161 11.44 -7.23 4.76
N ASP A 162 11.21 -6.37 3.77
CA ASP A 162 11.20 -4.92 3.92
C ASP A 162 9.75 -4.41 3.96
N HIS A 163 9.31 -3.98 5.15
CA HIS A 163 7.99 -3.39 5.35
C HIS A 163 8.07 -1.87 5.22
N ILE A 164 7.52 -1.36 4.12
CA ILE A 164 7.49 0.05 3.77
C ILE A 164 6.20 0.70 4.29
N TYR A 165 6.29 1.93 4.79
CA TYR A 165 5.13 2.69 5.28
C TYR A 165 4.82 3.85 4.34
N SER A 166 3.59 3.93 3.82
CA SER A 166 3.10 5.05 3.00
C SER A 166 2.84 6.32 3.80
N THR A 167 2.90 6.25 5.13
CA THR A 167 2.63 7.37 6.04
C THR A 167 3.33 8.67 5.63
N PRO A 168 4.62 8.71 5.22
CA PRO A 168 5.25 9.94 4.73
C PRO A 168 4.50 10.58 3.54
N VAL A 169 4.08 9.78 2.55
CA VAL A 169 3.33 10.27 1.38
C VAL A 169 1.99 10.90 1.79
N LEU A 170 1.28 10.24 2.70
CA LEU A 170 0.00 10.75 3.22
C LEU A 170 0.20 12.04 4.03
N LEU A 171 1.21 12.08 4.90
CA LEU A 171 1.50 13.24 5.74
C LEU A 171 1.98 14.45 4.93
N ASP A 172 2.85 14.25 3.95
CA ASP A 172 3.30 15.29 3.05
C ASP A 172 2.08 15.94 2.37
N TYR A 173 1.13 15.13 1.90
CA TYR A 173 -0.12 15.65 1.34
C TYR A 173 -0.95 16.44 2.35
N PHE A 174 -1.16 15.94 3.56
CA PHE A 174 -1.88 16.68 4.61
C PHE A 174 -1.16 17.98 5.00
N SER A 175 0.17 18.03 4.97
CA SER A 175 0.94 19.24 5.29
C SER A 175 0.71 20.37 4.28
N THR A 176 0.33 20.04 3.03
CA THR A 176 -0.05 21.03 2.03
C THR A 176 -1.45 21.61 2.24
N LYS A 177 -2.24 21.01 3.13
CA LYS A 177 -3.59 21.48 3.46
C LYS A 177 -3.55 22.38 4.69
N ASP A 178 -4.27 23.49 4.60
CA ASP A 178 -4.54 24.35 5.75
C ASP A 178 -5.65 23.75 6.61
N LEU A 179 -5.29 22.74 7.41
CA LEU A 179 -6.20 22.08 8.35
C LEU A 179 -5.93 22.57 9.78
N SER A 180 -6.95 23.19 10.38
CA SER A 180 -6.96 23.59 11.79
C SER A 180 -7.78 22.62 12.64
N ASP A 181 -7.47 22.58 13.93
CA ASP A 181 -8.19 21.83 14.96
C ASP A 181 -8.31 20.33 14.60
N LEU A 182 -7.20 19.70 14.23
CA LEU A 182 -7.17 18.30 13.81
C LEU A 182 -7.48 17.33 14.96
N VAL A 183 -8.17 16.24 14.63
CA VAL A 183 -8.27 15.04 15.47
C VAL A 183 -8.10 13.81 14.57
N ILE A 184 -7.17 12.94 14.93
CA ILE A 184 -6.95 11.69 14.21
C ILE A 184 -7.85 10.62 14.80
N VAL A 185 -8.63 9.96 13.95
CA VAL A 185 -9.67 9.01 14.35
C VAL A 185 -9.31 7.62 13.88
N SER A 186 -9.23 6.69 14.82
CA SER A 186 -9.17 5.26 14.51
C SER A 186 -10.58 4.74 14.23
N PRO A 187 -10.86 4.17 13.04
CA PRO A 187 -12.20 3.69 12.69
C PRO A 187 -12.63 2.44 13.48
N ASP A 188 -11.68 1.73 14.08
CA ASP A 188 -11.91 0.65 15.02
C ASP A 188 -10.76 0.53 16.05
N VAL A 189 -10.86 -0.45 16.95
CA VAL A 189 -9.86 -0.70 18.01
C VAL A 189 -8.55 -1.28 17.45
N GLY A 190 -8.60 -2.00 16.32
CA GLY A 190 -7.41 -2.60 15.70
C GLY A 190 -6.47 -1.55 15.10
N GLY A 191 -7.02 -0.46 14.55
CA GLY A 191 -6.26 0.63 13.93
C GLY A 191 -5.61 1.62 14.91
N VAL A 192 -5.84 1.51 16.22
CA VAL A 192 -5.46 2.55 17.21
C VAL A 192 -3.97 2.85 17.21
N ALA A 193 -3.12 1.83 17.11
CA ALA A 193 -1.67 2.00 17.06
C ALA A 193 -1.23 2.77 15.79
N ARG A 194 -1.86 2.49 14.64
CA ARG A 194 -1.63 3.17 13.37
C ARG A 194 -2.05 4.64 13.46
N ALA A 195 -3.27 4.88 13.93
CA ALA A 195 -3.82 6.22 14.13
C ALA A 195 -2.96 7.05 15.10
N ARG A 196 -2.46 6.45 16.19
CA ARG A 196 -1.55 7.13 17.13
C ARG A 196 -0.21 7.48 16.48
N ALA A 197 0.39 6.55 15.72
CA ALA A 197 1.64 6.80 15.03
C ALA A 197 1.52 7.93 13.98
N PHE A 198 0.38 7.98 13.28
CA PHE A 198 0.05 9.04 12.34
C PHE A 198 -0.10 10.39 13.05
N ALA A 199 -0.88 10.42 14.14
CA ALA A 199 -1.13 11.63 14.91
C ALA A 199 0.14 12.23 15.52
N LYS A 200 1.07 11.40 16.00
CA LYS A 200 2.36 11.85 16.52
C LYS A 200 3.16 12.67 15.51
N LYS A 201 3.00 12.38 14.20
CA LYS A 201 3.68 13.10 13.12
C LYS A 201 2.95 14.35 12.63
N LEU A 202 1.70 14.56 13.06
CA LEU A 202 0.92 15.78 12.83
C LEU A 202 0.84 16.58 14.12
N ASP A 203 1.99 17.07 14.59
CA ASP A 203 2.13 17.91 15.78
C ASP A 203 1.44 17.34 17.04
N ASP A 204 1.55 16.01 17.21
CA ASP A 204 0.92 15.26 18.29
C ASP A 204 -0.59 15.48 18.39
N ALA A 205 -1.27 15.50 17.24
CA ALA A 205 -2.72 15.70 17.15
C ALA A 205 -3.50 14.77 18.11
N PRO A 206 -4.60 15.26 18.69
CA PRO A 206 -5.50 14.46 19.52
C PRO A 206 -5.95 13.15 18.83
N LEU A 207 -6.13 12.09 19.63
CA LEU A 207 -6.73 10.83 19.16
C LEU A 207 -8.22 10.79 19.49
N ALA A 208 -9.01 10.27 18.57
CA ALA A 208 -10.30 9.67 18.88
C ALA A 208 -10.38 8.23 18.36
N ILE A 209 -11.24 7.43 18.96
CA ILE A 209 -11.42 6.01 18.63
C ILE A 209 -12.91 5.73 18.52
N ILE A 210 -13.31 5.06 17.45
CA ILE A 210 -14.67 4.53 17.32
C ILE A 210 -14.71 3.14 17.96
N ASP A 211 -15.33 3.04 19.14
CA ASP A 211 -15.59 1.76 19.82
C ASP A 211 -16.89 1.16 19.27
N LYS A 212 -16.73 0.14 18.43
CA LYS A 212 -17.84 -0.62 17.87
C LYS A 212 -18.16 -1.82 18.75
N ARG A 213 -19.26 -1.75 19.49
CA ARG A 213 -19.77 -2.89 20.28
C ARG A 213 -20.85 -3.64 19.51
N ARG A 214 -20.60 -4.92 19.20
CA ARG A 214 -21.64 -5.84 18.71
C ARG A 214 -22.35 -6.44 19.93
N GLN A 215 -23.56 -5.97 20.25
CA GLN A 215 -24.29 -6.49 21.41
C GLN A 215 -24.92 -7.88 21.17
N SER A 216 -25.13 -8.31 19.92
CA SER A 216 -25.57 -9.68 19.57
C SER A 216 -25.72 -9.83 18.04
N HIS A 217 -25.94 -11.06 17.56
CA HIS A 217 -26.39 -11.31 16.19
C HIS A 217 -27.82 -10.75 16.07
N ASN A 218 -28.04 -9.77 15.18
CA ASN A 218 -29.32 -9.09 14.86
C ASN A 218 -29.70 -7.83 15.67
N VAL A 219 -28.82 -7.25 16.49
CA VAL A 219 -29.07 -5.94 17.14
C VAL A 219 -28.21 -4.85 16.49
N ALA A 220 -28.78 -3.64 16.39
CA ALA A 220 -28.12 -2.46 15.84
C ALA A 220 -26.72 -2.25 16.43
N GLU A 221 -25.76 -1.90 15.57
CA GLU A 221 -24.37 -1.64 15.96
C GLU A 221 -24.33 -0.36 16.81
N VAL A 222 -24.02 -0.49 18.10
CA VAL A 222 -23.75 0.69 18.95
C VAL A 222 -22.32 1.13 18.68
N MET A 223 -22.16 2.35 18.20
CA MET A 223 -20.86 2.98 17.97
C MET A 223 -20.72 4.16 18.92
N ASN A 224 -19.68 4.15 19.74
CA ASN A 224 -19.35 5.25 20.62
C ASN A 224 -18.03 5.89 20.18
N ILE A 225 -17.90 7.20 20.33
CA ILE A 225 -16.63 7.91 20.15
C ILE A 225 -15.95 8.07 21.50
N ILE A 226 -14.70 7.61 21.59
CA ILE A 226 -13.80 7.89 22.70
C ILE A 226 -12.83 8.97 22.24
N GLY A 227 -12.95 10.18 22.78
CA GLY A 227 -12.17 11.35 22.38
C GLY A 227 -13.07 12.51 21.97
N ASP A 228 -12.57 13.73 22.05
CA ASP A 228 -13.32 14.93 21.70
C ASP A 228 -13.10 15.30 20.22
N VAL A 229 -14.19 15.26 19.46
CA VAL A 229 -14.24 15.51 18.01
C VAL A 229 -15.07 16.75 17.64
N LYS A 230 -15.70 17.39 18.63
CA LYS A 230 -16.64 18.48 18.40
C LYS A 230 -15.91 19.71 17.87
N ASP A 231 -16.47 20.33 16.85
CA ASP A 231 -15.94 21.52 16.15
C ASP A 231 -14.55 21.29 15.52
N LYS A 232 -14.05 20.05 15.44
CA LYS A 232 -12.72 19.69 14.90
C LYS A 232 -12.76 19.19 13.47
N THR A 233 -11.59 19.18 12.83
CA THR A 233 -11.35 18.48 11.56
C THR A 233 -10.94 17.05 11.86
N ALA A 234 -11.84 16.09 11.66
CA ALA A 234 -11.58 14.68 11.91
C ALA A 234 -10.94 14.00 10.69
N VAL A 235 -9.87 13.24 10.90
CA VAL A 235 -9.21 12.44 9.85
C VAL A 235 -9.27 10.98 10.27
N LEU A 236 -10.09 10.19 9.58
CA LEU A 236 -10.14 8.74 9.74
C LEU A 236 -8.91 8.12 9.08
N VAL A 237 -8.14 7.31 9.82
CA VAL A 237 -6.90 6.67 9.33
C VAL A 237 -7.01 5.16 9.43
N ASP A 238 -6.82 4.45 8.31
CA ASP A 238 -6.84 2.99 8.25
C ASP A 238 -5.72 2.46 7.31
N ASP A 239 -5.40 1.16 7.33
CA ASP A 239 -4.53 0.59 6.28
C ASP A 239 -5.23 0.52 4.93
N MET A 240 -6.52 0.15 4.93
CA MET A 240 -7.24 -0.11 3.69
C MET A 240 -8.71 0.24 3.79
N ILE A 241 -9.32 0.56 2.65
CA ILE A 241 -10.77 0.74 2.52
C ILE A 241 -11.30 -0.33 1.57
N ASP A 242 -12.04 -1.30 2.13
CA ASP A 242 -12.65 -2.39 1.37
C ASP A 242 -14.06 -2.05 0.91
N THR A 243 -15.11 -2.38 1.68
CA THR A 243 -16.50 -2.07 1.33
C THR A 243 -16.94 -0.66 1.73
N ALA A 244 -16.01 0.14 2.28
CA ALA A 244 -16.21 1.46 2.88
C ALA A 244 -17.23 1.55 4.03
N GLY A 245 -17.83 0.44 4.49
CA GLY A 245 -18.91 0.48 5.49
C GLY A 245 -18.47 1.00 6.87
N THR A 246 -17.26 0.66 7.31
CA THR A 246 -16.71 1.16 8.58
C THR A 246 -16.44 2.66 8.51
N ILE A 247 -15.70 3.09 7.47
CA ILE A 247 -15.32 4.50 7.27
C ILE A 247 -16.54 5.40 7.13
N THR A 248 -17.56 5.02 6.34
CA THR A 248 -18.72 5.90 6.15
C THR A 248 -19.64 5.97 7.35
N LYS A 249 -19.85 4.85 8.07
CA LYS A 249 -20.56 4.89 9.35
C LYS A 249 -19.81 5.74 10.38
N GLY A 250 -18.49 5.59 10.46
CA GLY A 250 -17.65 6.41 11.32
C GLY A 250 -17.72 7.89 10.98
N ALA A 251 -17.71 8.23 9.68
CA ALA A 251 -17.84 9.60 9.22
C ALA A 251 -19.21 10.21 9.58
N ASN A 252 -20.30 9.47 9.42
CA ASN A 252 -21.63 9.92 9.84
C ASN A 252 -21.67 10.18 11.35
N LEU A 253 -21.16 9.26 12.17
CA LEU A 253 -21.11 9.44 13.62
C LEU A 253 -20.26 10.67 14.02
N LEU A 254 -19.11 10.88 13.36
CA LEU A 254 -18.29 12.06 13.60
C LEU A 254 -19.05 13.35 13.30
N ARG A 255 -19.83 13.40 12.22
CA ARG A 255 -20.69 14.55 11.89
C ARG A 255 -21.79 14.75 12.93
N GLU A 256 -22.44 13.67 13.37
CA GLU A 256 -23.49 13.70 14.41
C GLU A 256 -22.94 14.23 15.75
N GLU A 257 -21.71 13.86 16.10
CA GLU A 257 -20.99 14.36 17.30
C GLU A 257 -20.36 15.76 17.11
N GLY A 258 -20.63 16.42 15.98
CA GLY A 258 -20.28 17.81 15.74
C GLY A 258 -18.90 18.06 15.12
N ALA A 259 -18.27 17.06 14.49
CA ALA A 259 -17.06 17.29 13.70
C ALA A 259 -17.34 18.25 12.53
N ARG A 260 -16.50 19.29 12.40
CA ARG A 260 -16.65 20.36 11.40
C ARG A 260 -16.43 19.85 9.98
N ARG A 261 -15.45 18.96 9.81
CA ARG A 261 -15.04 18.33 8.55
C ARG A 261 -14.59 16.91 8.85
N VAL A 262 -14.82 16.01 7.90
CA VAL A 262 -14.38 14.62 8.03
C VAL A 262 -13.65 14.20 6.76
N TYR A 263 -12.40 13.79 6.92
CA TYR A 263 -11.55 13.21 5.90
C TYR A 263 -11.37 11.72 6.18
N ALA A 264 -11.10 10.94 5.14
CA ALA A 264 -10.62 9.58 5.29
C ALA A 264 -9.29 9.43 4.54
N CYS A 265 -8.34 8.74 5.14
CA CYS A 265 -7.16 8.30 4.44
C CYS A 265 -6.83 6.83 4.71
N ALA A 266 -6.35 6.14 3.68
CA ALA A 266 -5.86 4.78 3.80
C ALA A 266 -4.75 4.52 2.80
N THR A 267 -3.95 3.49 3.03
CA THR A 267 -2.94 3.09 2.05
C THR A 267 -3.62 2.42 0.86
N HIS A 268 -4.41 1.37 1.10
CA HIS A 268 -4.90 0.51 0.04
C HIS A 268 -6.38 0.76 -0.30
N ALA A 269 -6.63 1.16 -1.54
CA ALA A 269 -7.97 1.36 -2.10
C ALA A 269 -8.55 0.04 -2.64
N VAL A 270 -8.98 -0.87 -1.76
CA VAL A 270 -9.54 -2.17 -2.17
C VAL A 270 -10.91 -2.00 -2.83
N PHE A 271 -11.73 -1.06 -2.33
CA PHE A 271 -12.97 -0.57 -2.94
C PHE A 271 -13.90 -1.65 -3.53
N SER A 272 -14.20 -2.70 -2.77
CA SER A 272 -15.10 -3.76 -3.23
C SER A 272 -16.58 -3.44 -3.01
N GLY A 273 -17.43 -4.03 -3.87
CA GLY A 273 -18.89 -3.94 -3.74
C GLY A 273 -19.39 -2.49 -3.71
N PRO A 274 -20.14 -2.06 -2.68
CA PRO A 274 -20.76 -0.73 -2.62
C PRO A 274 -19.79 0.39 -2.18
N ALA A 275 -18.48 0.17 -2.23
CA ALA A 275 -17.51 1.13 -1.69
C ALA A 275 -17.60 2.50 -2.37
N ILE A 276 -17.61 2.52 -3.70
CA ILE A 276 -17.63 3.76 -4.49
C ILE A 276 -18.87 4.60 -4.16
N SER A 277 -20.06 3.99 -4.19
CA SER A 277 -21.31 4.71 -3.89
C SER A 277 -21.41 5.23 -2.45
N ARG A 278 -20.76 4.54 -1.50
CA ARG A 278 -20.67 4.98 -0.11
C ARG A 278 -19.72 6.16 0.05
N LEU A 279 -18.54 6.08 -0.57
CA LEU A 279 -17.49 7.11 -0.46
C LEU A 279 -17.88 8.39 -1.20
N SER A 280 -18.59 8.27 -2.33
CA SER A 280 -19.09 9.39 -3.13
C SER A 280 -20.40 10.00 -2.59
N SER A 281 -20.85 9.60 -1.40
CA SER A 281 -22.13 10.08 -0.82
C SER A 281 -22.07 11.54 -0.34
N GLY A 282 -20.88 12.14 -0.27
CA GLY A 282 -20.67 13.50 0.22
C GLY A 282 -20.51 13.63 1.74
N VAL A 283 -20.53 12.52 2.49
CA VAL A 283 -20.27 12.56 3.95
C VAL A 283 -18.82 12.95 4.28
N LEU A 284 -17.88 12.55 3.42
CA LEU A 284 -16.45 12.86 3.50
C LEU A 284 -16.14 14.08 2.63
N GLU A 285 -15.31 14.98 3.15
CA GLU A 285 -14.74 16.08 2.37
C GLU A 285 -13.82 15.53 1.28
N GLU A 286 -13.05 14.50 1.62
CA GLU A 286 -12.08 13.88 0.74
C GLU A 286 -11.70 12.48 1.22
N VAL A 287 -11.40 11.61 0.27
CA VAL A 287 -10.91 10.24 0.45
C VAL A 287 -9.52 10.16 -0.16
N ILE A 288 -8.49 10.15 0.68
CA ILE A 288 -7.09 10.13 0.28
C ILE A 288 -6.58 8.69 0.33
N VAL A 289 -6.19 8.15 -0.81
CA VAL A 289 -5.62 6.80 -0.92
C VAL A 289 -4.31 6.80 -1.69
N THR A 290 -3.59 5.68 -1.70
CA THR A 290 -2.41 5.52 -2.56
C THR A 290 -2.72 4.69 -3.80
N ASN A 291 -1.86 4.78 -4.83
CA ASN A 291 -1.93 3.96 -6.03
C ASN A 291 -1.35 2.53 -5.86
N THR A 292 -1.27 1.99 -4.64
CA THR A 292 -0.84 0.58 -4.38
C THR A 292 -1.75 -0.45 -5.04
N ILE A 293 -3.02 -0.11 -5.25
CA ILE A 293 -4.02 -0.85 -6.04
C ILE A 293 -4.47 0.07 -7.18
N PRO A 294 -4.57 -0.40 -8.44
CA PRO A 294 -5.08 0.43 -9.52
C PRO A 294 -6.56 0.75 -9.30
N ILE A 295 -6.96 1.97 -9.60
CA ILE A 295 -8.36 2.40 -9.56
C ILE A 295 -8.77 2.67 -11.01
N PRO A 296 -9.70 1.88 -11.58
CA PRO A 296 -10.26 2.14 -12.90
C PRO A 296 -10.92 3.53 -12.96
N GLU A 297 -10.90 4.16 -14.13
CA GLU A 297 -11.43 5.52 -14.32
C GLU A 297 -12.92 5.62 -13.94
N GLU A 298 -13.70 4.57 -14.21
CA GLU A 298 -15.11 4.47 -13.85
C GLU A 298 -15.37 4.41 -12.33
N ASN A 299 -14.35 4.09 -11.54
CA ASN A 299 -14.41 4.05 -10.08
C ASN A 299 -13.86 5.33 -9.44
N CYS A 300 -13.38 6.29 -10.23
CA CYS A 300 -13.01 7.61 -9.74
C CYS A 300 -14.26 8.44 -9.41
N PHE A 301 -14.16 9.26 -8.36
CA PHE A 301 -15.23 10.14 -7.91
C PHE A 301 -14.62 11.46 -7.41
N GLU A 302 -15.43 12.52 -7.33
CA GLU A 302 -14.96 13.89 -7.09
C GLU A 302 -14.11 14.05 -5.81
N GLN A 303 -14.51 13.38 -4.73
CA GLN A 303 -13.82 13.44 -3.44
C GLN A 303 -12.57 12.55 -3.36
N LEU A 304 -12.24 11.77 -4.41
CA LEU A 304 -11.12 10.84 -4.39
C LEU A 304 -9.81 11.53 -4.77
N THR A 305 -8.83 11.45 -3.88
CA THR A 305 -7.44 11.80 -4.18
C THR A 305 -6.58 10.54 -4.13
N VAL A 306 -5.85 10.28 -5.21
CA VAL A 306 -4.92 9.15 -5.31
C VAL A 306 -3.49 9.67 -5.32
N LEU A 307 -2.70 9.30 -4.32
CA LEU A 307 -1.29 9.68 -4.19
C LEU A 307 -0.39 8.57 -4.72
N SER A 308 0.67 8.95 -5.42
CA SER A 308 1.66 7.97 -5.88
C SER A 308 2.62 7.58 -4.76
N VAL A 309 2.87 6.27 -4.62
CA VAL A 309 3.94 5.72 -3.77
C VAL A 309 5.18 5.30 -4.57
N ALA A 310 5.23 5.63 -5.86
CA ALA A 310 6.28 5.19 -6.76
C ALA A 310 7.68 5.61 -6.30
N ASN A 311 7.86 6.88 -5.91
CA ASN A 311 9.15 7.38 -5.42
C ASN A 311 9.63 6.63 -4.18
N LEU A 312 8.70 6.31 -3.26
CA LEU A 312 9.03 5.60 -2.03
C LEU A 312 9.41 4.14 -2.33
N LEU A 313 8.68 3.47 -3.23
CA LEU A 313 9.01 2.10 -3.64
C LEU A 313 10.30 2.04 -4.48
N GLY A 314 10.50 2.99 -5.38
CA GLY A 314 11.70 3.12 -6.20
C GLY A 314 12.95 3.35 -5.34
N GLU A 315 12.90 4.27 -4.38
CA GLU A 315 14.01 4.48 -3.44
C GLU A 315 14.28 3.22 -2.62
N ALA A 316 13.25 2.50 -2.16
CA ALA A 316 13.44 1.26 -1.41
C ALA A 316 14.10 0.17 -2.27
N ILE A 317 13.68 0.01 -3.53
CA ILE A 317 14.31 -0.91 -4.50
C ILE A 317 15.78 -0.53 -4.72
N TRP A 318 16.06 0.76 -4.94
CA TRP A 318 17.41 1.26 -5.14
C TRP A 318 18.31 0.96 -3.93
N ARG A 319 17.82 1.20 -2.72
CA ARG A 319 18.58 0.94 -1.49
C ARG A 319 18.85 -0.53 -1.26
N VAL A 320 17.87 -1.39 -1.53
CA VAL A 320 18.05 -2.85 -1.45
C VAL A 320 19.09 -3.31 -2.47
N HIS A 321 19.08 -2.77 -3.69
CA HIS A 321 20.05 -3.10 -4.73
C HIS A 321 21.48 -2.68 -4.38
N GLU A 322 21.64 -1.48 -3.85
CA GLU A 322 22.93 -0.90 -3.46
C GLU A 322 23.41 -1.34 -2.07
N ASP A 323 22.73 -2.30 -1.42
CA ASP A 323 23.02 -2.76 -0.06
C ASP A 323 23.09 -1.62 0.99
N THR A 324 22.26 -0.58 0.81
CA THR A 324 22.17 0.56 1.74
C THR A 324 20.94 0.47 2.65
N SER A 325 20.93 1.26 3.73
CA SER A 325 19.88 1.19 4.76
C SER A 325 18.51 1.66 4.24
N VAL A 326 17.55 0.74 4.14
CA VAL A 326 16.13 1.05 3.93
C VAL A 326 15.55 1.80 5.15
N SER A 327 15.98 1.46 6.36
CA SER A 327 15.43 2.03 7.61
C SER A 327 15.55 3.55 7.74
N SER A 328 16.52 4.16 7.07
CA SER A 328 16.72 5.62 7.05
C SER A 328 15.67 6.36 6.21
N MET A 329 14.80 5.65 5.48
CA MET A 329 13.66 6.25 4.77
C MET A 329 12.52 6.66 5.71
N PHE A 330 12.51 6.14 6.94
CA PHE A 330 11.40 6.32 7.89
C PHE A 330 11.78 7.12 9.15
N ARG A 331 12.99 7.68 9.17
CA ARG A 331 13.48 8.54 10.26
C ARG A 331 13.12 9.99 10.02
#